data_AF-A0A2I0DYZ6-F1
#
_entry.id   AF-A0A2I0DYZ6-F1
#
_cell.length_a   1.000
_cell.length_b   1.000
_cell.length_c   1.000
_cell.angle_alpha   90.00
_cell.angle_beta   90.00
_cell.angle_gamma   90.00
#
_symmetry.space_group_name_H-M   'P 1'
#
loop_
_entity.id
_entity.type
_entity.pdbx_description
1 polymer ?
#
loop_
_entity_poly.entity_id
_entity_poly.type
_entity_poly.pdbx_seq_one_letter_code
_entity_poly.pdbx_strand_id
1 'polypeptide(L)'
;VFGHHWQFTSRYRFAIGRTLLTDTASQEVSSKVGRFSNALIFHYDLPQLFDNGNELRFMFKRIDLSGDAVDPLGTDHFYEVGAGWVLDTPWLSSWVDNVGLGVTVNIGSVLSGGSILLLFNEDI
;
A
#
# COMPACT_ATOMS: atom_id res chain seq x y z
N VAL A 1 -2.09 -9.71 -27.86
CA VAL A 1 -3.22 -10.13 -27.01
C VAL A 1 -2.93 -9.54 -25.65
N PHE A 2 -3.77 -8.63 -25.16
CA PHE A 2 -3.60 -7.95 -23.87
C PHE A 2 -3.48 -9.00 -22.75
N GLY A 3 -2.41 -8.92 -21.95
CA GLY A 3 -1.99 -9.93 -20.99
C GLY A 3 -2.41 -9.58 -19.58
N HIS A 4 -3.71 -9.35 -19.36
CA HIS A 4 -4.23 -9.08 -18.03
C HIS A 4 -3.77 -10.16 -17.03
N HIS A 5 -3.34 -9.75 -15.85
CA HIS A 5 -2.84 -10.67 -14.86
C HIS A 5 -3.29 -10.33 -13.44
N TRP A 6 -3.15 -11.32 -12.56
CA TRP A 6 -3.51 -11.22 -11.15
C TRP A 6 -2.25 -11.38 -10.32
N GLN A 7 -2.11 -10.54 -9.31
CA GLN A 7 -1.08 -10.64 -8.31
C GLN A 7 -1.71 -10.81 -6.94
N PHE A 8 -1.27 -11.84 -6.21
CA PHE A 8 -1.60 -12.03 -4.80
C PHE A 8 -0.34 -11.78 -3.96
N THR A 9 -0.47 -10.98 -2.91
CA THR A 9 0.63 -10.67 -2.00
C THR A 9 0.18 -10.87 -0.56
N SER A 10 0.84 -11.76 0.16
CA SER A 10 0.71 -11.90 1.62
C SER A 10 1.96 -11.36 2.30
N ARG A 11 1.78 -10.55 3.34
CA ARG A 11 2.89 -9.90 4.04
C ARG A 11 2.63 -9.78 5.52
N TYR A 12 3.53 -10.32 6.32
CA TYR A 12 3.60 -10.11 7.76
C TYR A 12 4.69 -9.08 8.09
N ARG A 13 4.39 -8.15 8.99
CA ARG A 13 5.33 -7.16 9.55
C ARG A 13 5.18 -7.18 11.06
N PHE A 14 6.29 -7.11 11.76
CA PHE A 14 6.34 -7.06 13.20
C PHE A 14 7.37 -6.03 13.65
N ALA A 15 7.03 -5.23 14.66
CA ALA A 15 7.89 -4.20 15.21
C ALA A 15 7.85 -4.27 16.73
N ILE A 16 9.02 -4.12 17.35
CA ILE A 16 9.20 -3.94 18.78
C ILE A 16 10.06 -2.72 19.02
N GLY A 17 9.70 -1.93 20.03
CA GLY A 17 10.42 -0.72 20.38
C GLY A 17 10.30 -0.43 21.86
N ARG A 18 11.27 0.31 22.38
CA ARG A 18 11.21 0.92 23.71
C ARG A 18 11.81 2.30 23.63
N THR A 19 11.29 3.23 24.41
CA THR A 19 11.92 4.53 24.59
C THR A 19 13.23 4.36 25.38
N LEU A 20 14.19 5.26 25.13
CA LEU A 20 15.48 5.33 25.79
C LEU A 20 15.66 6.77 26.30
N LEU A 21 16.46 6.95 27.36
CA LEU A 21 16.78 8.27 27.93
C LEU A 21 15.51 9.05 28.32
N THR A 22 14.66 8.41 29.12
CA THR A 22 13.40 8.97 29.62
C THR A 22 13.61 9.67 30.96
N ASP A 23 13.12 10.89 31.08
CA ASP A 23 13.22 11.69 32.31
C ASP A 23 12.01 11.48 33.24
N THR A 24 10.90 10.94 32.70
CA THR A 24 9.65 10.69 33.42
C THR A 24 9.02 9.36 33.04
N ALA A 25 8.28 8.75 33.97
CA ALA A 25 7.59 7.47 33.76
C ALA A 25 6.58 7.52 32.60
N SER A 26 5.97 8.68 32.32
CA SER A 26 5.07 8.85 31.16
C SER A 26 5.77 8.79 29.81
N GLN A 27 7.10 8.95 29.78
CA GLN A 27 7.90 8.82 28.57
C GLN A 27 8.39 7.38 28.37
N GLU A 28 8.27 6.50 29.36
CA GLU A 28 8.62 5.08 29.27
C GLU A 28 7.50 4.32 28.54
N VAL A 29 7.74 4.00 27.28
CA VAL A 29 6.79 3.30 26.42
C VAL A 29 7.52 2.15 25.75
N SER A 30 7.01 0.94 25.95
CA SER A 30 7.35 -0.21 25.12
C SER A 30 6.23 -0.43 24.11
N SER A 31 6.59 -0.59 22.84
CA SER A 31 5.65 -0.88 21.77
C SER A 31 5.93 -2.27 21.19
N LYS A 32 4.87 -3.05 20.99
CA LYS A 32 4.88 -4.30 20.24
C LYS A 32 3.71 -4.29 19.27
N VAL A 33 4.01 -4.23 17.98
CA VAL A 33 3.01 -4.11 16.91
C VAL A 33 3.19 -5.23 15.90
N GLY A 34 2.10 -5.89 15.55
CA GLY A 34 2.03 -6.80 14.42
C GLY A 34 1.05 -6.32 13.36
N ARG A 35 1.38 -6.61 12.10
CA ARG A 35 0.50 -6.37 10.96
C ARG A 35 0.61 -7.51 9.97
N PHE A 36 -0.50 -8.18 9.70
CA PHE A 36 -0.62 -9.14 8.62
C PHE A 36 -1.49 -8.54 7.51
N SER A 37 -1.12 -8.72 6.25
CA SER A 37 -1.87 -8.15 5.13
C SER A 37 -1.91 -9.10 3.95
N ASN A 38 -3.09 -9.21 3.36
CA ASN A 38 -3.33 -9.98 2.14
C ASN A 38 -3.91 -9.03 1.10
N ALA A 39 -3.25 -8.94 -0.05
CA ALA A 39 -3.65 -8.08 -1.16
C ALA A 39 -3.89 -8.93 -2.42
N LEU A 40 -4.99 -8.64 -3.09
CA LEU A 40 -5.28 -9.08 -4.44
C LEU A 40 -5.22 -7.85 -5.35
N ILE A 41 -4.42 -7.93 -6.40
CA ILE A 41 -4.21 -6.86 -7.37
C ILE A 41 -4.56 -7.41 -8.75
N PHE A 42 -5.37 -6.67 -9.48
CA PHE A 42 -5.71 -6.94 -10.86
C PHE A 42 -5.04 -5.90 -11.75
N HIS A 43 -4.31 -6.39 -12.75
CA HIS A 43 -3.60 -5.60 -13.74
C HIS A 43 -4.34 -5.70 -15.06
N TYR A 44 -4.84 -4.55 -15.52
CA TYR A 44 -5.59 -4.42 -16.75
C TYR A 44 -4.78 -3.62 -17.77
N ASP A 45 -4.04 -4.35 -18.61
CA ASP A 45 -3.33 -3.77 -19.75
C ASP A 45 -4.28 -2.99 -20.66
N LEU A 46 -3.90 -1.74 -20.96
CA LEU A 46 -4.58 -0.90 -21.91
C LEU A 46 -3.84 -0.89 -23.25
N PRO A 47 -4.50 -0.43 -24.34
CA PRO A 47 -3.82 -0.13 -25.59
C PRO A 47 -2.65 0.83 -25.37
N GLN A 48 -1.59 0.65 -26.15
CA GLN A 48 -0.43 1.53 -26.09
C GLN A 48 -0.82 2.99 -26.27
N LEU A 49 -0.21 3.85 -25.45
CA LEU A 49 -0.39 5.29 -25.48
C LEU A 49 0.96 5.94 -25.80
N PHE A 50 1.05 6.64 -26.93
CA PHE A 50 2.31 7.23 -27.44
C PHE A 50 3.44 6.18 -27.57
N ASP A 51 3.13 5.01 -28.11
CA ASP A 51 4.05 3.85 -28.24
C ASP A 51 4.56 3.28 -26.90
N ASN A 52 4.02 3.73 -25.77
CA ASN A 52 4.37 3.25 -24.43
C ASN A 52 3.28 2.33 -23.87
N GLY A 53 3.69 1.35 -23.07
CA GLY A 53 2.79 0.50 -22.32
C GLY A 53 2.07 1.30 -21.23
N ASN A 54 0.81 0.96 -20.97
CA ASN A 54 0.11 1.53 -19.83
C ASN A 54 -0.94 0.54 -19.31
N GLU A 55 -1.26 0.63 -18.03
CA GLU A 55 -2.19 -0.29 -17.37
C GLU A 55 -3.03 0.37 -16.29
N LEU A 56 -4.22 -0.19 -16.05
CA LEU A 56 -5.02 0.11 -14.86
C LEU A 56 -4.82 -0.98 -13.82
N ARG A 57 -4.53 -0.58 -12.59
CA ARG A 57 -4.44 -1.45 -11.42
C ARG A 57 -5.65 -1.29 -10.55
N PHE A 58 -6.20 -2.40 -10.10
CA PHE A 58 -7.23 -2.44 -9.06
C PHE A 58 -6.73 -3.29 -7.91
N MET A 59 -6.88 -2.80 -6.69
CA MET A 59 -6.34 -3.45 -5.50
C MET A 59 -7.42 -3.58 -4.45
N PHE A 60 -7.51 -4.78 -3.87
CA PHE A 60 -8.28 -5.06 -2.68
C PHE A 60 -7.36 -5.71 -1.65
N LYS A 61 -7.41 -5.24 -0.41
CA LYS A 61 -6.50 -5.69 0.63
C LYS A 61 -7.18 -5.73 1.98
N ARG A 62 -6.94 -6.81 2.71
CA ARG A 62 -7.28 -6.93 4.12
C ARG A 62 -6.02 -6.79 4.95
N ILE A 63 -6.11 -6.02 6.03
CA ILE A 63 -5.02 -5.77 6.97
C ILE A 63 -5.51 -6.15 8.36
N ASP A 64 -4.88 -7.14 8.96
CA ASP A 64 -5.09 -7.56 10.35
C ASP A 64 -3.97 -6.99 11.23
N LEU A 65 -4.34 -6.51 12.41
CA LEU A 65 -3.50 -5.81 13.38
C LEU A 65 -3.37 -6.63 14.66
N SER A 66 -2.23 -6.48 15.34
CA SER A 66 -2.04 -7.07 16.66
C SER A 66 -1.14 -6.23 17.55
N GLY A 67 -1.22 -6.49 18.86
CA GLY A 67 -0.51 -5.71 19.87
C GLY A 67 -1.00 -4.27 19.93
N ASP A 68 -0.07 -3.34 20.14
CA ASP A 68 -0.38 -1.95 20.51
C ASP A 68 -0.93 -1.11 19.35
N ALA A 69 -1.11 -1.69 18.16
CA ALA A 69 -1.73 -1.02 17.02
C ALA A 69 -3.26 -1.12 17.01
N VAL A 70 -3.85 -2.04 17.78
CA VAL A 70 -5.32 -2.25 17.79
C VAL A 70 -6.05 -1.06 18.39
N ASP A 71 -5.64 -0.60 19.59
CA ASP A 71 -6.34 0.45 20.31
C ASP A 71 -6.36 1.80 19.56
N PRO A 72 -5.23 2.30 18.99
CA PRO A 72 -5.24 3.57 18.25
C PRO A 72 -6.05 3.53 16.95
N LEU A 73 -6.15 2.36 16.32
CA LEU A 73 -6.92 2.17 15.09
C LEU A 73 -8.38 1.80 15.37
N GLY A 74 -8.72 1.50 16.62
CA GLY A 74 -10.06 1.12 17.08
C GLY A 74 -10.60 -0.16 16.44
N THR A 75 -9.73 -1.00 15.88
CA THR A 75 -10.08 -2.25 15.21
C THR A 75 -8.89 -3.20 15.17
N ASP A 76 -9.14 -4.50 15.14
CA ASP A 76 -8.14 -5.53 14.89
C ASP A 76 -7.97 -5.85 13.39
N HIS A 77 -8.84 -5.33 12.53
CA HIS A 77 -8.70 -5.45 11.09
C HIS A 77 -9.40 -4.32 10.31
N PHE A 78 -8.90 -4.04 9.12
CA PHE A 78 -9.54 -3.11 8.18
C PHE A 78 -9.23 -3.49 6.74
N TYR A 79 -9.91 -2.82 5.81
CA TYR A 79 -9.77 -3.05 4.38
C TYR A 79 -9.22 -1.80 3.69
N GLU A 80 -8.40 -2.02 2.67
CA GLU A 80 -7.87 -1.00 1.78
C GLU A 80 -8.26 -1.38 0.36
N VAL A 81 -8.93 -0.47 -0.34
CA VAL A 81 -9.29 -0.63 -1.76
C VAL A 81 -8.65 0.50 -2.55
N GLY A 82 -8.22 0.22 -3.78
CA GLY A 82 -7.57 1.23 -4.58
C GLY A 82 -7.65 0.97 -6.07
N ALA A 83 -7.46 2.05 -6.82
CA ALA A 83 -7.27 2.01 -8.25
C ALA A 83 -6.11 2.92 -8.63
N GLY A 84 -5.31 2.52 -9.62
CA GLY A 84 -4.19 3.30 -10.12
C GLY A 84 -4.08 3.18 -11.63
N TRP A 85 -3.56 4.23 -12.26
CA TRP A 85 -3.16 4.21 -13.65
C TRP A 85 -1.64 4.37 -13.71
N VAL A 86 -0.98 3.46 -14.41
CA VAL A 86 0.48 3.45 -14.60
C VAL A 86 0.78 3.54 -16.09
N LEU A 87 1.76 4.39 -16.43
CA LEU A 87 2.22 4.66 -17.78
C LEU A 87 3.73 4.51 -17.84
N ASP A 88 4.22 3.76 -18.83
CA ASP A 88 5.64 3.72 -19.16
C ASP A 88 6.11 5.10 -19.63
N THR A 89 7.19 5.57 -19.01
CA THR A 89 7.76 6.88 -19.29
C THR A 89 9.28 6.83 -19.47
N PRO A 90 9.79 5.98 -20.38
CA PRO A 90 11.24 5.88 -20.61
C PRO A 90 11.85 7.20 -21.12
N TRP A 91 11.02 8.11 -21.63
CA TRP A 91 11.40 9.44 -22.09
C TRP A 91 11.64 10.46 -20.96
N LEU A 92 11.20 10.18 -19.73
CA LEU A 92 11.42 11.09 -18.58
C LEU A 92 12.87 11.02 -18.10
N SER A 93 13.37 9.81 -17.83
CA SER A 93 14.74 9.63 -17.39
C SER A 93 15.18 8.17 -17.27
N SER A 94 16.49 7.91 -17.25
CA SER A 94 17.07 6.56 -17.10
C SER A 94 16.93 5.94 -15.70
N TRP A 95 16.34 6.65 -14.74
CA TRP A 95 16.10 6.20 -13.37
C TRP A 95 14.61 6.02 -13.06
N VAL A 96 13.73 6.39 -13.99
CA VAL A 96 12.28 6.31 -13.86
C VAL A 96 11.72 5.60 -15.08
N ASP A 97 11.40 4.32 -14.92
CA ASP A 97 10.89 3.48 -16.01
C ASP A 97 9.41 3.78 -16.29
N ASN A 98 8.63 3.97 -15.21
CA ASN A 98 7.22 4.31 -15.29
C ASN A 98 6.78 5.19 -14.13
N VAL A 99 5.67 5.90 -14.36
CA VAL A 99 4.99 6.72 -13.38
C VAL A 99 3.51 6.38 -13.35
N GLY A 100 2.91 6.51 -12.17
CA GLY A 100 1.49 6.32 -12.03
C GLY A 100 0.86 7.19 -10.96
N LEU A 101 -0.45 7.36 -11.10
CA LEU A 101 -1.29 8.04 -10.14
C LEU A 101 -2.40 7.08 -9.71
N GLY A 102 -2.62 6.99 -8.40
CA GLY A 102 -3.69 6.18 -7.85
C GLY A 102 -4.40 6.84 -6.70
N VAL A 103 -5.50 6.22 -6.32
CA VAL A 103 -6.28 6.56 -5.14
C VAL A 103 -6.53 5.29 -4.34
N THR A 104 -6.51 5.41 -3.02
CA THR A 104 -6.89 4.34 -2.11
C THR A 104 -7.87 4.85 -1.07
N VAL A 105 -8.67 3.94 -0.52
CA VAL A 105 -9.61 4.20 0.56
C VAL A 105 -9.43 3.13 1.63
N ASN A 106 -9.20 3.57 2.85
CA ASN A 106 -9.21 2.72 4.04
C ASN A 106 -10.62 2.68 4.65
N ILE A 107 -11.12 1.49 4.94
CA ILE A 107 -12.48 1.24 5.40
C ILE A 107 -12.44 0.29 6.60
N GLY A 108 -13.08 0.69 7.70
CA GLY A 108 -13.29 -0.17 8.88
C GLY A 108 -12.35 0.09 10.06
N SER A 109 -11.62 1.21 10.06
CA SER A 109 -10.85 1.69 11.23
C SER A 109 -11.22 3.12 11.60
N VAL A 110 -10.75 3.60 12.75
CA VAL A 110 -10.86 5.01 13.17
C VAL A 110 -10.14 5.94 12.17
N LEU A 111 -9.12 5.44 11.49
CA LEU A 111 -8.35 6.13 10.43
C LEU A 111 -8.91 5.86 9.02
N SER A 112 -10.21 5.57 8.89
CA SER A 112 -10.85 5.43 7.58
C SER A 112 -10.77 6.74 6.80
N GLY A 113 -10.35 6.67 5.53
CA GLY A 113 -10.09 7.85 4.73
C GLY A 113 -9.47 7.55 3.37
N GLY A 114 -9.43 8.57 2.52
CA GLY A 114 -8.84 8.50 1.18
C GLY A 114 -7.37 8.90 1.17
N SER A 115 -6.60 8.36 0.25
CA SER A 115 -5.21 8.75 -0.01
C SER A 115 -4.95 8.83 -1.51
N ILE A 116 -4.04 9.73 -1.89
CA ILE A 116 -3.49 9.80 -3.24
C ILE A 116 -2.17 9.03 -3.22
N LEU A 117 -1.96 8.21 -4.24
CA LEU A 117 -0.77 7.39 -4.40
C LEU A 117 0.01 7.89 -5.62
N LEU A 118 1.30 8.15 -5.42
CA LEU A 118 2.25 8.37 -6.50
C LEU A 118 3.06 7.09 -6.66
N LEU A 119 3.01 6.51 -7.85
CA LEU A 119 3.63 5.25 -8.20
C LEU A 119 4.85 5.54 -9.08
N PHE A 120 5.97 4.87 -8.80
CA PHE A 120 7.20 5.00 -9.55
C PHE A 120 7.86 3.63 -9.66
N ASN A 121 8.33 3.28 -10.86
CA ASN A 121 9.05 2.04 -11.13
C ASN A 121 8.29 0.79 -10.63
N GLU A 122 7.00 0.74 -10.94
CA GLU A 122 6.16 -0.42 -10.73
C GLU A 122 6.43 -1.48 -11.82
N ASP A 123 6.39 -2.77 -11.48
CA ASP A 123 6.54 -3.83 -12.47
C ASP A 123 5.24 -3.92 -13.31
N ILE A 124 5.24 -3.42 -14.56
CA ILE A 124 4.08 -3.46 -15.47
C ILE A 124 4.34 -4.31 -16.71
#